data_AF-T1H8X1-F1
#
_entry.id   AF-T1H8X1-F1
#
_cell.length_a   1.000
_cell.length_b   1.000
_cell.length_c   1.000
_cell.angle_alpha   90.00
_cell.angle_beta   90.00
_cell.angle_gamma   90.00
#
_symmetry.space_group_name_H-M   'P 1'
#
loop_
_entity.id
_entity.type
_entity.pdbx_description
1 polymer ?
#
loop_
_entity_poly.entity_id
_entity_poly.type
_entity_poly.pdbx_seq_one_letter_code
_entity_poly.pdbx_strand_id
1 'polypeptide(L)'
;MRVPIILTLGVVSVLIGQSLAQQSILNGQNVNALLADSGFIRKQINCVLSKGPCDITGNQLKLAIPEVVGRNCRSCTKQQAASARKVINFIRTRYPTEWSQIQARYGRG
;
A
#
# COMPACT_ATOMS: atom_id res chain seq x y z
N MET A 1 40.98 -7.33 -20.78
CA MET A 1 40.98 -5.85 -20.75
C MET A 1 40.97 -5.45 -19.29
N ARG A 2 42.05 -4.82 -18.83
CA ARG A 2 42.22 -4.37 -17.45
C ARG A 2 41.35 -3.13 -17.27
N VAL A 3 40.38 -3.14 -16.36
CA VAL A 3 39.66 -1.94 -15.92
C VAL A 3 40.45 -1.37 -14.73
N PRO A 4 41.18 -0.24 -14.88
CA PRO A 4 41.92 0.34 -13.78
C PRO A 4 41.01 1.26 -12.95
N ILE A 5 40.95 0.93 -11.66
CA ILE A 5 40.87 1.76 -10.46
C ILE A 5 40.67 3.26 -10.68
N ILE A 6 39.54 3.80 -10.19
CA ILE A 6 39.56 5.08 -9.47
C ILE A 6 38.86 4.87 -8.12
N LEU A 7 39.69 4.78 -7.08
CA LEU A 7 39.32 4.93 -5.67
C LEU A 7 38.81 6.36 -5.44
N THR A 8 37.50 6.54 -5.28
CA THR A 8 36.95 7.65 -4.49
C THR A 8 36.14 7.06 -3.34
N LEU A 9 36.80 6.99 -2.18
CA LEU A 9 36.18 6.72 -0.89
C LEU A 9 35.23 7.88 -0.56
N GLY A 10 33.91 7.63 -0.52
CA GLY A 10 32.96 8.66 -0.10
C GLY A 10 31.50 8.35 -0.42
N VAL A 11 30.95 7.29 0.19
CA VAL A 11 29.52 7.16 0.57
C VAL A 11 28.48 7.68 -0.44
N VAL A 12 28.12 6.85 -1.44
CA VAL A 12 26.70 6.77 -1.88
C VAL A 12 26.37 5.31 -2.07
N SER A 13 26.02 4.67 -0.96
CA SER A 13 25.45 3.34 -0.90
C SER A 13 24.14 3.28 -1.70
N VAL A 14 23.96 2.19 -2.44
CA VAL A 14 22.67 1.71 -2.97
C VAL A 14 22.09 2.55 -4.13
N LEU A 15 22.67 2.41 -5.32
CA LEU A 15 21.93 2.61 -6.56
C LEU A 15 20.96 1.43 -6.77
N ILE A 16 19.80 1.56 -6.12
CA ILE A 16 18.48 1.36 -6.72
C ILE A 16 18.26 -0.03 -7.33
N GLY A 17 18.08 -1.03 -6.46
CA GLY A 17 17.29 -2.22 -6.77
C GLY A 17 15.79 -1.92 -6.76
N GLN A 18 15.31 -0.98 -7.59
CA GLN A 18 13.87 -0.73 -7.74
C GLN A 18 13.32 -1.65 -8.83
N SER A 19 12.90 -2.86 -8.45
CA SER A 19 12.04 -3.69 -9.29
C SER A 19 10.77 -2.91 -9.64
N LEU A 20 10.58 -2.63 -10.94
CA LEU A 20 9.45 -1.90 -11.54
C LEU A 20 8.06 -2.46 -11.18
N ALA A 21 7.98 -3.60 -10.50
CA ALA A 21 6.74 -4.24 -10.09
C ALA A 21 5.98 -3.52 -8.95
N GLN A 22 6.64 -2.65 -8.16
CA GLN A 22 6.00 -2.04 -6.98
C GLN A 22 5.21 -0.75 -7.30
N GLN A 23 5.43 -0.13 -8.47
CA GLN A 23 4.87 1.20 -8.76
C GLN A 23 3.46 1.16 -9.39
N SER A 24 3.02 0.03 -9.94
CA SER A 24 1.85 -0.01 -10.83
C SER A 24 0.49 -0.14 -10.14
N ILE A 25 0.42 -0.66 -8.91
CA ILE A 25 -0.88 -0.99 -8.27
C ILE A 25 -1.61 0.25 -7.72
N LEU A 26 -0.91 1.39 -7.61
CA LEU A 26 -1.46 2.64 -7.06
C LEU A 26 -1.69 3.73 -8.12
N ASN A 27 -1.76 3.36 -9.41
CA ASN A 27 -2.26 4.29 -10.42
C ASN A 27 -3.76 4.53 -10.20
N GLY A 28 -4.11 5.76 -9.82
CA GLY A 28 -5.45 6.15 -9.36
C GLY A 28 -6.63 5.85 -10.31
N GLN A 29 -6.38 5.57 -11.59
CA GLN A 29 -7.42 5.11 -12.53
C GLN A 29 -7.84 3.64 -12.31
N ASN A 30 -6.94 2.77 -11.83
CA ASN A 30 -7.26 1.38 -11.51
C ASN A 30 -8.02 1.24 -10.18
N VAL A 31 -7.84 2.18 -9.25
CA VAL A 31 -8.43 2.09 -7.90
C VAL A 31 -9.97 2.05 -7.95
N ASN A 32 -10.60 2.89 -8.77
CA ASN A 32 -12.07 2.92 -8.85
C ASN A 32 -12.64 1.62 -9.43
N ALA A 33 -11.99 1.05 -10.45
CA ALA A 33 -12.41 -0.22 -11.05
C ALA A 33 -12.29 -1.37 -10.04
N LEU A 34 -11.19 -1.42 -9.29
CA LEU A 34 -10.98 -2.42 -8.24
C LEU A 34 -11.96 -2.28 -7.07
N LEU A 35 -12.35 -1.05 -6.71
CA LEU A 35 -13.37 -0.81 -5.68
C LEU A 35 -14.79 -1.17 -6.15
N ALA A 36 -15.06 -1.08 -7.45
CA ALA A 36 -16.35 -1.47 -8.03
C ALA A 36 -16.53 -3.00 -8.04
N ASP A 37 -15.45 -3.78 -8.06
CA ASP A 37 -15.48 -5.23 -7.94
C ASP A 37 -15.70 -5.65 -6.46
N SER A 38 -16.94 -6.03 -6.16
CA SER A 38 -17.36 -6.47 -4.83
C SER A 38 -16.66 -7.75 -4.34
N GLY A 39 -16.28 -8.65 -5.26
CA GLY A 39 -15.56 -9.87 -4.95
C GLY A 39 -14.11 -9.56 -4.60
N PHE A 40 -13.46 -8.72 -5.41
CA PHE A 40 -12.10 -8.26 -5.15
C PHE A 40 -12.01 -7.52 -3.82
N ILE A 41 -12.83 -6.48 -3.59
CA ILE A 41 -12.71 -5.67 -2.37
C ILE A 41 -12.98 -6.48 -1.10
N ARG A 42 -13.95 -7.40 -1.13
CA ARG A 42 -14.23 -8.28 0.01
C ARG A 42 -13.07 -9.24 0.27
N LYS A 43 -12.45 -9.81 -0.77
CA LYS A 43 -11.23 -10.62 -0.63
C LYS A 43 -10.12 -9.82 0.05
N GLN A 44 -9.89 -8.58 -0.39
CA GLN A 44 -8.85 -7.72 0.19
C GLN A 44 -9.15 -7.33 1.64
N ILE A 45 -10.39 -6.97 1.96
CA ILE A 45 -10.83 -6.69 3.35
C ILE A 45 -10.62 -7.92 4.24
N ASN A 46 -11.01 -9.11 3.77
CA ASN A 46 -10.80 -10.35 4.51
C ASN A 46 -9.32 -10.64 4.73
N CYS A 47 -8.47 -10.44 3.72
CA CYS A 47 -7.02 -10.55 3.87
C CYS A 47 -6.49 -9.60 4.95
N VAL A 48 -6.86 -8.32 4.90
CA VAL A 48 -6.45 -7.29 5.89
C VAL A 48 -6.89 -7.68 7.30
N LEU A 49 -8.12 -8.16 7.45
CA LEU A 49 -8.66 -8.64 8.72
C LEU A 49 -8.19 -10.04 9.10
N SER A 50 -7.33 -10.68 8.31
CA SER A 50 -6.85 -12.05 8.51
C SER A 50 -7.99 -13.06 8.67
N LYS A 51 -9.06 -12.86 7.90
CA LYS A 51 -10.25 -13.73 7.80
C LYS A 51 -10.27 -14.56 6.51
N GLY A 52 -9.21 -14.49 5.72
CA GLY A 52 -9.09 -15.18 4.45
C GLY A 52 -7.69 -15.09 3.86
N PRO A 53 -7.44 -15.78 2.73
CA PRO A 53 -6.13 -15.80 2.08
C PRO A 53 -5.76 -14.42 1.53
N CYS A 54 -4.47 -14.10 1.61
CA CYS A 54 -3.90 -12.89 1.04
C CYS A 54 -3.19 -13.19 -0.28
N ASP A 55 -3.44 -12.38 -1.29
CA ASP A 55 -2.60 -12.33 -2.49
C ASP A 55 -1.52 -11.24 -2.35
N ILE A 56 -0.71 -11.07 -3.40
CA ILE A 56 0.37 -10.08 -3.44
C ILE A 56 -0.18 -8.69 -3.12
N THR A 57 -1.33 -8.33 -3.71
CA THR A 57 -1.99 -7.05 -3.51
C THR A 57 -2.47 -6.87 -2.07
N GLY A 58 -3.13 -7.87 -1.49
CA GLY A 58 -3.60 -7.84 -0.11
C GLY A 58 -2.47 -7.69 0.91
N ASN A 59 -1.33 -8.34 0.66
CA ASN A 59 -0.14 -8.19 1.49
C ASN A 59 0.44 -6.77 1.41
N GLN A 60 0.50 -6.18 0.22
CA GLN A 60 0.92 -4.78 0.07
C GLN A 60 -0.04 -3.82 0.78
N LEU A 61 -1.36 -4.06 0.70
CA LEU A 61 -2.35 -3.26 1.42
C LEU A 61 -2.14 -3.36 2.94
N LYS A 62 -1.96 -4.56 3.49
CA LYS A 62 -1.66 -4.76 4.92
C LYS A 62 -0.44 -3.96 5.39
N LEU A 63 0.62 -3.91 4.59
CA LEU A 63 1.82 -3.12 4.90
C LEU A 63 1.58 -1.62 4.85
N ALA A 64 0.72 -1.15 3.94
CA ALA A 64 0.41 0.27 3.79
C ALA A 64 -0.56 0.81 4.85
N ILE A 65 -1.44 -0.03 5.41
CA ILE A 65 -2.51 0.40 6.32
C ILE A 65 -1.99 1.13 7.57
N PRO A 66 -0.95 0.67 8.31
CA PRO A 66 -0.44 1.40 9.47
C PRO A 66 0.04 2.82 9.12
N GLU A 67 0.67 2.99 7.96
CA GLU A 67 1.12 4.30 7.48
C GLU A 67 -0.06 5.21 7.15
N VAL A 68 -1.07 4.67 6.48
CA VAL A 68 -2.24 5.41 6.04
C VAL A 68 -3.18 5.76 7.20
N VAL A 69 -3.47 4.80 8.08
CA VAL A 69 -4.49 4.91 9.14
C VAL A 69 -3.87 5.39 10.45
N GLY A 70 -2.71 4.87 10.84
CA GLY A 70 -2.04 5.24 12.09
C GLY A 70 -1.24 6.54 11.96
N ARG A 71 -0.54 6.74 10.84
CA ARG A 71 0.36 7.90 10.63
C ARG A 71 -0.19 8.96 9.67
N ASN A 72 -1.45 8.82 9.26
CA ASN A 72 -2.14 9.74 8.36
C ASN A 72 -1.36 10.04 7.06
N CYS A 73 -0.76 9.01 6.45
CA CYS A 73 -0.02 9.11 5.19
C CYS A 73 1.21 10.04 5.23
N ARG A 74 1.94 10.12 6.35
CA ARG A 74 3.12 11.00 6.50
C ARG A 74 4.22 10.75 5.46
N SER A 75 4.38 9.51 5.00
CA SER A 75 5.39 9.09 4.03
C SER A 75 4.82 8.76 2.64
N CYS A 76 3.53 9.04 2.39
CA CYS A 76 2.91 8.76 1.10
C CYS A 76 3.21 9.86 0.07
N THR A 77 3.29 9.47 -1.20
CA THR A 77 3.24 10.44 -2.31
C THR A 77 1.83 11.04 -2.43
N LYS A 78 1.70 12.18 -3.13
CA LYS A 78 0.39 12.82 -3.37
C LYS A 78 -0.64 11.87 -4.00
N GLN A 79 -0.20 11.04 -4.95
CA GLN A 79 -1.06 10.07 -5.63
C GLN A 79 -1.48 8.93 -4.69
N GLN A 80 -0.54 8.41 -3.88
CA GLN A 80 -0.83 7.37 -2.88
C GLN A 80 -1.82 7.88 -1.83
N ALA A 81 -1.62 9.09 -1.31
CA ALA A 81 -2.51 9.70 -0.34
C ALA A 81 -3.93 9.91 -0.91
N ALA A 82 -4.04 10.35 -2.18
CA ALA A 82 -5.34 10.50 -2.86
C ALA A 82 -6.05 9.15 -3.04
N SER A 83 -5.34 8.11 -3.49
CA SER A 83 -5.87 6.75 -3.62
C SER A 83 -6.29 6.18 -2.26
N ALA A 84 -5.47 6.34 -1.23
CA ALA A 84 -5.75 5.89 0.13
C ALA A 84 -7.02 6.53 0.69
N ARG A 85 -7.18 7.86 0.53
CA ARG A 85 -8.39 8.58 0.96
C ARG A 85 -9.65 8.05 0.26
N LYS A 86 -9.59 7.73 -1.04
CA LYS A 86 -10.71 7.13 -1.77
C LYS A 86 -11.08 5.76 -1.21
N VAL A 87 -10.10 4.89 -1.03
CA VAL A 87 -10.31 3.54 -0.48
C VAL A 87 -10.89 3.62 0.94
N ILE A 88 -10.33 4.48 1.80
CA ILE A 88 -10.85 4.68 3.16
C ILE A 88 -12.30 5.16 3.14
N ASN A 89 -12.62 6.17 2.33
CA ASN A 89 -13.99 6.68 2.23
C ASN A 89 -14.95 5.60 1.72
N PHE A 90 -14.53 4.79 0.76
CA PHE A 90 -15.32 3.66 0.26
C PHE A 90 -15.57 2.60 1.34
N ILE A 91 -14.53 2.18 2.06
CA ILE A 91 -14.68 1.18 3.14
C ILE A 91 -15.53 1.74 4.28
N ARG A 92 -15.34 3.00 4.68
CA ARG A 92 -16.15 3.63 5.74
C ARG A 92 -17.64 3.69 5.39
N THR A 93 -17.97 3.94 4.12
CA THR A 93 -19.36 4.09 3.66
C THR A 93 -20.03 2.74 3.38
N ARG A 94 -19.30 1.77 2.82
CA ARG A 94 -19.86 0.48 2.38
C ARG A 94 -19.63 -0.67 3.35
N TYR A 95 -18.59 -0.59 4.18
CA TYR A 95 -18.14 -1.63 5.10
C TYR A 95 -17.76 -1.04 6.49
N PRO A 96 -18.69 -0.34 7.17
CA PRO A 96 -18.40 0.38 8.41
C PRO A 96 -17.94 -0.55 9.54
N THR A 97 -18.46 -1.76 9.60
CA THR A 97 -18.09 -2.78 10.60
C THR A 97 -16.64 -3.22 10.41
N GLU A 98 -16.26 -3.54 9.17
CA GLU A 98 -14.90 -3.92 8.83
C GLU A 98 -13.93 -2.75 9.00
N TRP A 99 -14.36 -1.53 8.67
CA TRP A 99 -13.58 -0.32 8.93
C TRP A 99 -13.24 -0.18 10.42
N SER A 100 -14.21 -0.35 11.32
CA SER A 100 -13.99 -0.31 12.77
C SER A 100 -12.97 -1.37 13.22
N GLN A 101 -13.04 -2.58 12.66
CA GLN A 101 -12.07 -3.65 12.96
C GLN A 101 -10.66 -3.32 12.44
N ILE A 102 -10.54 -2.71 11.25
CA ILE A 102 -9.27 -2.23 10.70
C ILE A 102 -8.68 -1.16 11.61
N GLN A 103 -9.47 -0.18 12.05
CA GLN A 103 -9.02 0.86 12.98
C GLN A 103 -8.58 0.26 14.33
N ALA A 104 -9.35 -0.67 14.89
CA ALA A 104 -8.99 -1.32 16.15
C ALA A 104 -7.67 -2.10 16.06
N ARG A 105 -7.36 -2.68 14.89
CA ARG A 105 -6.13 -3.44 14.66
C ARG A 105 -4.93 -2.56 14.30
N TYR A 106 -5.11 -1.53 13.48
CA TYR A 106 -4.01 -0.79 12.85
C TYR A 106 -3.96 0.70 13.21
N GLY A 107 -4.99 1.24 13.87
CA GLY A 107 -5.12 2.67 14.17
C GLY A 107 -4.38 3.15 15.42
N ARG A 108 -3.68 2.27 16.16
CA ARG A 108 -2.76 2.68 17.23
C ARG A 108 -1.41 3.02 16.60
N GLY A 109 -1.26 4.26 16.13
CA GLY A 109 -0.03 4.83 15.61
C GLY A 109 0.26 6.17 16.25
#